data_AF-A0A8C0GQM2-F1
#
_entry.id   AF-A0A8C0GQM2-F1
#
_cell.length_a   1.000
_cell.length_b   1.000
_cell.length_c   1.000
_cell.angle_alpha   90.00
_cell.angle_beta   90.00
_cell.angle_gamma   90.00
#
_symmetry.space_group_name_H-M   'P 1'
#
loop_
_entity.id
_entity.type
_entity.pdbx_description
1 polymer ?
#
loop_
_entity_poly.entity_id
_entity_poly.type
_entity_poly.pdbx_seq_one_letter_code
_entity_poly.pdbx_strand_id
1 'polypeptide(L)'
;MKNKKKCIPNIEDQKHEDMEGDENEESCSCPTAVLYDEADRCPICLNCLLEQEVGFPENCRHFFCMPCILKWAEVSFRTKM
;
A
#
# COMPACT_ATOMS: atom_id res chain seq x y z
N MET A 1 -19.47 17.91 -11.71
CA MET A 1 -18.14 17.70 -12.33
C MET A 1 -17.35 16.72 -11.47
N LYS A 2 -16.69 15.71 -12.06
CA LYS A 2 -15.83 14.75 -11.33
C LYS A 2 -14.46 15.40 -11.10
N ASN A 3 -14.18 15.82 -9.87
CA ASN A 3 -12.92 16.40 -9.43
C ASN A 3 -11.89 15.30 -9.17
N LYS A 4 -11.16 14.91 -10.22
CA LYS A 4 -9.93 14.11 -10.12
C LYS A 4 -8.84 14.96 -9.45
N LYS A 5 -8.59 14.68 -8.18
CA LYS A 5 -7.47 15.24 -7.42
C LYS A 5 -6.19 14.64 -8.02
N LYS A 6 -5.45 15.42 -8.79
CA LYS A 6 -4.13 15.03 -9.30
C LYS A 6 -3.11 15.43 -8.24
N CYS A 7 -2.56 14.45 -7.53
CA CYS A 7 -1.43 14.69 -6.63
C CYS A 7 -0.17 14.89 -7.49
N ILE A 8 0.45 16.05 -7.35
CA ILE A 8 1.75 16.39 -7.91
C ILE A 8 2.80 15.75 -7.00
N PRO A 9 3.75 14.94 -7.49
CA PRO A 9 4.87 14.51 -6.67
C PRO A 9 5.86 15.69 -6.57
N ASN A 10 6.07 16.20 -5.35
CA ASN A 10 7.19 17.10 -5.07
C ASN A 10 8.47 16.27 -5.11
N ILE A 11 9.33 16.56 -6.10
CA ILE A 11 10.73 16.12 -6.15
C ILE A 11 11.54 17.33 -5.72
N GLU A 12 11.92 17.41 -4.44
CA GLU A 12 12.98 18.31 -3.98
C GLU A 12 13.82 17.60 -2.89
N ASP A 13 15.05 17.27 -3.32
CA ASP A 13 16.32 17.23 -2.58
C ASP A 13 16.46 16.40 -1.30
N GLN A 14 17.12 15.23 -1.43
CA GLN A 14 18.02 14.75 -0.37
C GLN A 14 19.28 14.13 -0.99
N LYS A 15 20.39 14.87 -0.86
CA LYS A 15 21.75 14.40 -1.13
C LYS A 15 22.20 13.63 0.12
N HIS A 16 22.64 12.38 -0.02
CA HIS A 16 23.32 11.67 1.05
C HIS A 16 24.65 11.14 0.51
N GLU A 17 25.72 11.46 1.23
CA GLU A 17 27.10 11.33 0.83
C GLU A 17 27.60 9.89 1.01
N ASP A 18 28.52 9.52 0.14
CA ASP A 18 29.13 8.21 -0.07
C ASP A 18 29.81 7.64 1.19
N MET A 19 29.53 6.38 1.50
CA MET A 19 30.41 5.56 2.34
C MET A 19 30.39 4.11 1.85
N GLU A 20 31.53 3.64 1.35
CA GLU A 20 31.72 2.30 0.81
C GLU A 20 31.77 1.23 1.91
N GLY A 21 31.15 0.08 1.66
CA GLY A 21 31.14 -1.06 2.58
C GLY A 21 30.48 -2.30 1.98
N ASP A 22 31.29 -3.04 1.21
CA ASP A 22 31.39 -4.51 1.09
C ASP A 22 30.12 -5.39 1.03
N GLU A 23 30.14 -6.25 0.02
CA GLU A 23 29.11 -7.10 -0.56
C GLU A 23 28.60 -8.28 0.31
N ASN A 24 27.28 -8.36 0.50
CA ASN A 24 26.59 -9.65 0.55
C ASN A 24 25.21 -9.54 -0.11
N GLU A 25 25.08 -10.29 -1.18
CA GLU A 25 23.99 -10.41 -2.11
C GLU A 25 22.74 -11.10 -1.52
N GLU A 26 21.70 -10.32 -1.22
CA GLU A 26 20.30 -10.76 -1.34
C GLU A 26 19.55 -9.62 -2.01
N SER A 27 19.79 -9.47 -3.31
CA SER A 27 19.01 -8.62 -4.20
C SER A 27 17.60 -9.20 -4.32
N CYS A 28 16.73 -8.87 -3.38
CA CYS A 28 15.30 -8.88 -3.67
C CYS A 28 14.95 -7.57 -4.38
N SER A 29 15.20 -7.58 -5.69
CA SER A 29 14.86 -6.50 -6.61
C SER A 29 13.36 -6.22 -6.60
N CYS A 30 12.93 -5.23 -5.83
CA CYS A 30 11.65 -4.54 -6.03
C CYS A 30 11.83 -3.02 -5.85
N PRO A 31 12.27 -2.28 -6.89
CA PRO A 31 12.36 -0.81 -6.86
C PRO A 31 11.03 -0.07 -6.69
N THR A 32 9.91 -0.77 -6.51
CA THR A 32 8.56 -0.18 -6.38
C THR A 32 8.13 0.01 -4.92
N ALA A 33 8.93 -0.43 -3.95
CA ALA A 33 8.57 -0.31 -2.52
C ALA A 33 8.63 1.15 -2.01
N VAL A 34 9.47 2.00 -2.62
CA VAL A 34 9.77 3.37 -2.15
C VAL A 34 8.92 4.48 -2.79
N LEU A 35 8.02 4.17 -3.74
CA LEU A 35 7.20 5.19 -4.42
C LEU A 35 5.78 5.35 -3.85
N TYR A 36 5.35 4.44 -2.98
CA TYR A 36 4.00 4.44 -2.43
C TYR A 36 4.09 4.43 -0.91
N ASP A 37 3.37 5.36 -0.28
CA ASP A 37 3.28 5.44 1.17
C ASP A 37 2.70 4.13 1.71
N GLU A 38 3.13 3.71 2.90
CA GLU A 38 2.60 2.50 3.55
C GLU A 38 1.07 2.62 3.76
N ALA A 39 0.54 3.83 3.89
CA ALA A 39 -0.91 4.08 3.97
C ALA A 39 -1.65 3.78 2.66
N ASP A 40 -0.96 3.71 1.53
CA ASP A 40 -1.53 3.39 0.22
C ASP A 40 -1.49 1.87 -0.08
N ARG A 41 -1.12 1.04 0.90
CA ARG A 41 -1.06 -0.41 0.75
C ARG A 41 -2.16 -1.10 1.53
N CYS A 42 -2.65 -2.22 1.00
CA CYS A 42 -3.62 -3.05 1.68
C CYS A 42 -2.97 -3.65 2.95
N PRO A 43 -3.50 -3.43 4.16
CA PRO A 43 -2.91 -3.98 5.38
C PRO A 43 -2.91 -5.52 5.45
N ILE A 44 -3.63 -6.20 4.55
CA ILE A 44 -3.74 -7.66 4.51
C ILE A 44 -2.75 -8.28 3.51
N CYS A 45 -2.61 -7.70 2.32
CA CYS A 45 -1.79 -8.29 1.25
C CYS A 45 -0.63 -7.40 0.77
N LEU A 46 -0.49 -6.20 1.33
CA LEU A 46 0.56 -5.21 1.05
C LEU A 46 0.61 -4.71 -0.41
N ASN A 47 -0.37 -5.09 -1.23
CA ASN A 47 -0.53 -4.57 -2.58
C ASN A 47 -0.97 -3.10 -2.54
N CYS A 48 -0.50 -2.33 -3.51
CA CYS A 48 -0.87 -0.93 -3.69
C CYS A 48 -2.37 -0.81 -3.97
N LEU A 49 -3.05 0.03 -3.20
CA LEU A 49 -4.48 0.34 -3.29
C LEU A 49 -4.77 1.42 -4.34
N LEU A 50 -3.74 2.11 -4.84
CA LEU A 50 -3.90 3.16 -5.83
C LEU A 50 -4.49 2.59 -7.12
N GLU A 51 -5.45 3.32 -7.68
CA GLU A 51 -6.17 2.95 -8.91
C GLU A 51 -7.02 1.67 -8.81
N GLN A 52 -7.17 1.09 -7.62
CA GLN A 52 -7.99 -0.09 -7.36
C GLN A 52 -9.29 0.28 -6.64
N GLU A 53 -10.28 -0.61 -6.74
CA GLU A 53 -11.44 -0.55 -5.85
C GLU A 53 -11.01 -0.92 -4.42
N VAL A 54 -11.46 -0.12 -3.46
CA VAL A 54 -11.16 -0.29 -2.04
C VAL A 54 -12.44 -0.41 -1.24
N GLY A 55 -12.40 -1.21 -0.19
CA GLY A 55 -13.49 -1.32 0.77
C GLY A 55 -13.13 -0.71 2.13
N PHE A 56 -14.16 -0.33 2.86
CA PHE A 56 -14.08 0.30 4.17
C PHE A 56 -14.97 -0.46 5.16
N PRO A 57 -14.41 -1.06 6.22
CA PRO A 57 -15.21 -1.64 7.30
C PRO A 57 -15.73 -0.54 8.24
N GLU A 58 -16.95 -0.67 8.75
CA GLU A 58 -17.53 0.33 9.68
C GLU A 58 -16.73 0.47 10.99
N ASN A 59 -16.04 -0.59 11.40
CA ASN A 59 -15.34 -0.66 12.69
C ASN A 59 -13.94 -0.03 12.68
N CYS A 60 -13.36 0.28 11.52
CA CYS A 60 -12.05 0.94 11.46
C CYS A 60 -11.87 1.78 10.19
N ARG A 61 -11.06 2.84 10.27
CA ARG A 61 -10.84 3.77 9.15
C ARG A 61 -9.78 3.31 8.13
N HIS A 62 -9.48 2.02 8.09
CA HIS A 62 -8.44 1.48 7.23
C HIS A 62 -9.00 1.07 5.86
N PHE A 63 -8.19 1.26 4.82
CA PHE A 63 -8.54 0.87 3.46
C PHE A 63 -8.00 -0.53 3.16
N PHE A 64 -8.81 -1.34 2.48
CA PHE A 64 -8.41 -2.68 2.05
C PHE A 64 -8.76 -2.86 0.58
N CYS A 65 -8.00 -3.66 -0.16
CA CYS A 65 -8.38 -3.99 -1.53
C CYS A 65 -9.63 -4.88 -1.53
N MET A 66 -10.44 -4.80 -2.58
CA MET A 66 -11.70 -5.56 -2.70
C MET A 66 -11.57 -7.07 -2.39
N PRO A 67 -10.56 -7.79 -2.91
CA PRO A 67 -10.43 -9.21 -2.60
C PRO A 67 -10.23 -9.50 -1.11
N CYS A 68 -9.49 -8.65 -0.41
CA CYS A 68 -9.17 -8.84 1.00
C CYS A 68 -10.36 -8.53 1.92
N ILE A 69 -11.09 -7.43 1.66
CA ILE A 69 -12.26 -7.09 2.47
C ILE A 69 -13.42 -8.07 2.26
N LEU A 70 -13.63 -8.58 1.05
CA LEU A 70 -14.68 -9.55 0.78
C LEU A 70 -14.42 -10.89 1.49
N LYS A 71 -13.18 -11.39 1.44
CA LYS A 71 -12.77 -12.59 2.20
C LYS A 71 -12.93 -12.38 3.70
N TRP A 72 -12.53 -11.21 4.20
CA TRP A 72 -12.68 -10.87 5.61
C TRP A 72 -14.16 -10.87 6.03
N ALA A 73 -15.04 -10.28 5.22
CA ALA A 73 -16.48 -10.27 5.46
C ALA A 73 -17.04 -11.71 5.43
N GLU A 74 -16.68 -12.53 4.44
CA GLU A 74 -17.13 -13.93 4.35
C GLU A 74 -16.76 -14.73 5.61
N VAL A 75 -15.51 -14.62 6.08
CA VAL A 75 -15.07 -15.29 7.31
C VAL A 75 -15.84 -14.76 8.52
N SER A 76 -16.03 -13.44 8.61
CA SER A 76 -16.75 -12.79 9.71
C SER A 76 -18.23 -13.20 9.77
N PHE A 77 -18.86 -13.46 8.62
CA PHE A 77 -20.23 -13.98 8.57
C PHE A 77 -20.30 -15.47 8.92
N ARG A 78 -19.30 -16.27 8.53
CA ARG A 78 -19.25 -17.71 8.84
C ARG A 78 -19.02 -18.01 10.33
N THR A 79 -18.26 -17.18 11.04
CA THR A 79 -17.97 -17.38 12.48
C THR A 79 -19.07 -16.87 13.41
N LYS A 80 -20.15 -16.28 12.85
CA LYS A 80 -21.28 -15.73 13.61
C LYS A 80 -22.53 -16.61 13.56
N MET A 81 -22.44 -17.81 12.95
CA MET A 81 -23.42 -18.89 13.04
C MET A 81 -22.98 -19.90 14.10
#